data_AF-A0A4R0FI24-F1
#
_entry.id   AF-A0A4R0FI24-F1
#
_cell.length_a   1.000
_cell.length_b   1.000
_cell.length_c   1.000
_cell.angle_alpha   90.00
_cell.angle_beta   90.00
_cell.angle_gamma   90.00
#
_symmetry.space_group_name_H-M   'P 1'
#
loop_
_entity.id
_entity.type
_entity.pdbx_description
1 polymer ?
#
loop_
_entity_poly.entity_id
_entity_poly.type
_entity_poly.pdbx_seq_one_letter_code
_entity_poly.pdbx_strand_id
1 'polypeptide(L)'
;MDLITEQKLVCEEYGSAYIAVHEDDVIAVAVDSLHQEPIVGIRNKPEAGEDVTWFIYAGEHDDREDFFQTVCVKDLQELLPEVLPFLALEHGYRFMIDREEYEDVWKEGDAI
;
A
#
# COMPACT_ATOMS: atom_id res chain seq x y z
N MET A 1 -13.15 -10.50 11.23
CA MET A 1 -12.63 -9.36 12.00
C MET A 1 -13.06 -8.10 11.28
N ASP A 2 -13.12 -6.97 11.97
CA ASP A 2 -13.28 -5.67 11.31
C ASP A 2 -11.90 -5.19 10.82
N LEU A 3 -11.85 -4.45 9.69
CA LEU A 3 -10.62 -4.02 9.01
C LEU A 3 -9.59 -3.35 9.95
N ILE A 4 -10.05 -2.52 10.88
CA ILE A 4 -9.19 -1.83 11.85
C ILE A 4 -8.43 -2.84 12.73
N THR A 5 -9.04 -3.98 13.04
CA THR A 5 -8.39 -5.03 13.83
C THR A 5 -7.28 -5.70 13.02
N GLU A 6 -7.55 -5.99 11.75
CA GLU A 6 -6.58 -6.60 10.83
C GLU A 6 -5.38 -5.66 10.62
N GLN A 7 -5.64 -4.38 10.37
CA GLN A 7 -4.59 -3.36 10.25
C GLN A 7 -3.68 -3.29 11.48
N LYS A 8 -4.27 -3.34 12.68
CA LYS A 8 -3.50 -3.32 13.93
C LYS A 8 -2.64 -4.57 14.11
N LEU A 9 -3.16 -5.73 13.72
CA LEU A 9 -2.42 -7.00 13.78
C LEU A 9 -1.22 -6.97 12.84
N VAL A 10 -1.41 -6.55 11.58
CA VAL A 10 -0.31 -6.38 10.61
C VAL A 10 0.73 -5.40 11.13
N CYS A 11 0.31 -4.26 11.68
CA CYS A 11 1.25 -3.30 12.27
C CYS A 11 2.06 -3.92 13.43
N GLU A 12 1.42 -4.69 14.30
CA GLU A 12 2.09 -5.36 15.42
C GLU A 12 3.06 -6.45 14.95
N GLU A 13 2.67 -7.23 13.94
CA GLU A 13 3.49 -8.30 13.35
C GLU A 13 4.80 -7.77 12.77
N TYR A 14 4.73 -6.66 12.03
CA TYR A 14 5.89 -6.07 11.36
C TYR A 14 6.57 -4.94 12.17
N GLY A 15 6.21 -4.79 13.45
CA GLY A 15 6.81 -3.79 14.35
C GLY A 15 6.57 -2.33 13.92
N SER A 16 5.51 -2.08 13.17
CA SER A 16 5.13 -0.80 12.61
C SER A 16 4.23 0.01 13.55
N ALA A 17 4.37 1.33 13.56
CA ALA A 17 3.36 2.18 14.19
C ALA A 17 2.05 2.17 13.40
N TYR A 18 0.92 2.00 14.11
CA TYR A 18 -0.41 2.09 13.51
C TYR A 18 -0.73 3.53 13.10
N ILE A 19 -0.86 3.78 11.80
CA ILE A 19 -1.39 5.01 11.24
C ILE A 19 -2.81 4.73 10.75
N ALA A 20 -3.79 5.44 11.31
CA ALA A 20 -5.17 5.30 10.87
C ALA A 20 -5.31 5.73 9.39
N VAL A 21 -6.09 4.96 8.65
CA VAL A 21 -6.45 5.24 7.26
C VAL A 21 -7.95 5.44 7.18
N HIS A 22 -8.37 6.49 6.50
CA HIS A 22 -9.76 6.87 6.29
C HIS A 22 -10.21 6.54 4.86
N GLU A 23 -11.51 6.35 4.66
CA GLU A 23 -12.06 6.01 3.33
C GLU A 23 -11.84 7.11 2.28
N ASP A 24 -11.76 8.37 2.74
CA ASP A 24 -11.51 9.57 1.93
C ASP A 24 -10.01 9.83 1.69
N ASP A 25 -9.11 9.06 2.30
CA ASP A 25 -7.68 9.21 2.04
C ASP A 25 -7.36 8.84 0.59
N VAL A 26 -6.42 9.57 0.00
CA VAL A 26 -6.02 9.40 -1.40
C VAL A 26 -4.72 8.61 -1.51
N ILE A 27 -4.66 7.72 -2.50
CA ILE A 27 -3.50 6.89 -2.78
C ILE A 27 -3.24 6.85 -4.29
N ALA A 28 -1.98 6.71 -4.68
CA ALA A 28 -1.59 6.53 -6.07
C ALA A 28 -1.61 5.04 -6.43
N VAL A 29 -2.39 4.66 -7.45
CA VAL A 29 -2.54 3.26 -7.87
C VAL A 29 -2.40 3.16 -9.38
N ALA A 30 -1.52 2.27 -9.84
CA ALA A 30 -1.38 1.93 -11.25
C ALA A 30 -2.43 0.88 -11.64
N VAL A 31 -3.69 1.32 -11.81
CA VAL A 31 -4.86 0.43 -12.05
C VAL A 31 -4.64 -0.48 -13.26
N ASP A 32 -4.07 0.06 -14.34
CA ASP A 32 -3.71 -0.71 -15.54
C ASP A 32 -2.71 -1.83 -15.26
N SER A 33 -1.88 -1.73 -14.21
CA SER A 33 -0.88 -2.74 -13.88
C SER A 33 -1.42 -3.88 -13.01
N LEU A 34 -2.58 -3.70 -12.34
CA LEU A 34 -3.12 -4.63 -11.32
C LEU A 34 -3.49 -6.03 -11.86
N HIS A 35 -3.47 -6.22 -13.18
CA HIS A 35 -3.62 -7.54 -13.78
C HIS A 35 -2.34 -8.39 -13.70
N GLN A 36 -1.19 -7.75 -13.48
CA GLN A 36 0.13 -8.36 -13.30
C GLN A 36 0.38 -8.71 -11.84
N GLU A 37 1.51 -9.35 -11.57
CA GLU A 37 1.92 -9.82 -10.25
C GLU A 37 3.45 -9.74 -10.11
N PRO A 38 3.99 -9.55 -8.89
CA PRO A 38 3.28 -9.37 -7.62
C PRO A 38 2.74 -7.93 -7.47
N ILE A 39 1.76 -7.73 -6.58
CA ILE A 39 1.31 -6.40 -6.17
C ILE A 39 2.30 -5.84 -5.16
N VAL A 40 2.77 -4.63 -5.42
CA VAL A 40 3.76 -3.93 -4.61
C VAL A 40 3.16 -2.61 -4.11
N GLY A 41 3.26 -2.39 -2.81
CA GLY A 41 2.91 -1.12 -2.18
C GLY A 41 4.12 -0.45 -1.56
N ILE A 42 4.24 0.86 -1.76
CA ILE A 42 5.32 1.68 -1.23
C ILE A 42 4.69 2.86 -0.48
N ARG A 43 5.01 3.00 0.81
CA ARG A 43 4.60 4.17 1.59
C ARG A 43 5.76 5.14 1.75
N ASN A 44 5.76 6.20 0.95
CA ASN A 44 6.74 7.27 1.07
C ASN A 44 6.41 8.20 2.23
N LYS A 45 7.40 8.96 2.70
CA LYS A 45 7.15 10.04 3.67
C LYS A 45 6.38 11.16 2.96
N PRO A 46 5.34 11.73 3.59
CA PRO A 46 4.62 12.85 3.00
C PRO A 46 5.56 14.04 2.84
N GLU A 47 5.59 14.62 1.65
CA GLU A 47 6.27 15.88 1.38
C GLU A 47 5.33 17.05 1.68
N ALA A 48 5.88 18.25 1.84
CA ALA A 48 5.09 19.42 2.20
C ALA A 48 4.08 19.78 1.09
N GLY A 49 2.80 19.49 1.31
CA GLY A 49 1.71 19.73 0.37
C GLY A 49 1.26 18.51 -0.42
N GLU A 50 1.84 17.33 -0.15
CA GLU A 50 1.42 16.06 -0.76
C GLU A 50 0.56 15.25 0.24
N ASP A 51 -0.67 14.92 -0.16
CA ASP A 51 -1.57 14.05 0.60
C ASP A 51 -1.35 12.57 0.27
N VAL A 52 -0.77 12.25 -0.89
CA VAL A 52 -0.56 10.88 -1.36
C VAL A 52 0.74 10.32 -0.79
N THR A 53 0.63 9.37 0.14
CA THR A 53 1.80 8.66 0.69
C THR A 53 1.98 7.25 0.16
N TRP A 54 0.90 6.63 -0.31
CA TRP A 54 0.90 5.26 -0.81
C TRP A 54 0.94 5.22 -2.33
N PHE A 55 1.84 4.38 -2.86
CA PHE A 55 1.98 4.08 -4.28
C PHE A 55 1.83 2.57 -4.45
N ILE A 56 0.83 2.13 -5.21
CA ILE A 56 0.52 0.72 -5.41
C ILE A 56 0.53 0.40 -6.90
N TYR A 57 1.25 -0.65 -7.28
CA TYR A 57 1.32 -1.14 -8.64
C TYR A 57 1.49 -2.67 -8.62
N ALA A 58 1.39 -3.32 -9.77
CA ALA A 58 1.69 -4.74 -9.85
C ALA A 58 2.59 -5.09 -11.05
N GLY A 59 3.43 -6.10 -10.86
CA GLY A 59 4.47 -6.48 -11.82
C GLY A 59 5.65 -5.51 -11.82
N GLU A 60 6.18 -5.21 -13.00
CA GLU A 60 7.30 -4.30 -13.15
C GLU A 60 6.87 -2.83 -13.01
N HIS A 61 7.67 -2.07 -12.27
CA HIS A 61 7.51 -0.62 -12.20
C HIS A 61 7.79 -0.01 -13.58
N ASP A 62 6.86 0.80 -14.06
CA ASP A 62 6.93 1.44 -15.38
C ASP A 62 7.07 2.95 -15.19
N ASP A 63 8.12 3.55 -15.77
CA ASP A 63 8.47 4.97 -15.60
C ASP A 63 7.56 5.94 -16.41
N ARG A 64 6.36 5.52 -16.81
CA ARG A 64 5.40 6.38 -17.52
C ARG A 64 4.84 7.47 -16.61
N GLU A 65 4.76 8.70 -17.11
CA GLU A 65 4.24 9.85 -16.34
C GLU A 65 2.77 9.69 -15.91
N ASP A 66 1.95 8.95 -16.68
CA ASP A 66 0.54 8.61 -16.38
C ASP A 66 0.39 7.21 -15.76
N PHE A 67 1.47 6.63 -15.21
CA PHE A 67 1.41 5.25 -14.70
C PHE A 67 0.53 5.11 -13.45
N PHE A 68 0.52 6.13 -12.58
CA PHE A 68 -0.28 6.12 -11.36
C PHE A 68 -1.50 7.03 -11.47
N GLN A 69 -2.62 6.55 -10.94
CA GLN A 69 -3.86 7.31 -10.82
C GLN A 69 -4.19 7.51 -9.35
N THR A 70 -4.60 8.72 -8.96
CA THR A 70 -5.06 8.96 -7.60
C THR A 70 -6.45 8.39 -7.41
N VAL A 71 -6.60 7.46 -6.47
CA VAL A 71 -7.88 6.86 -6.07
C VAL A 71 -8.07 7.00 -4.57
N CYS A 72 -9.32 7.05 -4.11
CA CYS A 72 -9.59 7.03 -2.68
C CYS A 72 -9.47 5.61 -2.13
N VAL A 73 -9.19 5.47 -0.83
CA VAL A 73 -9.14 4.16 -0.15
C VAL A 73 -10.45 3.39 -0.31
N LYS A 74 -11.58 4.10 -0.38
CA LYS A 74 -12.88 3.50 -0.68
C LYS A 74 -12.94 2.80 -2.04
N ASP A 75 -12.45 3.46 -3.10
CA ASP A 75 -12.40 2.87 -4.44
C ASP A 75 -11.39 1.72 -4.47
N LEU A 76 -10.24 1.89 -3.81
CA LEU A 76 -9.26 0.82 -3.67
C LEU A 76 -9.87 -0.41 -2.98
N GLN A 77 -10.72 -0.23 -1.96
CA GLN A 77 -11.38 -1.37 -1.32
C GLN A 77 -12.23 -2.18 -2.30
N GLU A 78 -12.82 -1.55 -3.31
CA GLU A 78 -13.58 -2.27 -4.35
C GLU A 78 -12.66 -2.91 -5.39
N LEU A 79 -11.51 -2.30 -5.69
CA LEU A 79 -10.55 -2.78 -6.67
C LEU A 79 -9.64 -3.90 -6.13
N LEU A 80 -9.15 -3.73 -4.91
CA LEU A 80 -8.03 -4.48 -4.35
C LEU A 80 -8.11 -4.50 -2.80
N PRO A 81 -9.11 -5.18 -2.22
CA PRO A 81 -9.33 -5.20 -0.78
C PRO A 81 -8.21 -5.88 0.01
N GLU A 82 -7.43 -6.75 -0.63
CA GLU A 82 -6.31 -7.48 -0.05
C GLU A 82 -5.20 -6.56 0.48
N VAL A 83 -5.03 -5.35 -0.08
CA VAL A 83 -3.98 -4.42 0.38
C VAL A 83 -4.39 -3.55 1.57
N LEU A 84 -5.69 -3.47 1.89
CA LEU A 84 -6.21 -2.59 2.94
C LEU A 84 -5.61 -2.82 4.34
N PRO A 85 -5.30 -4.06 4.76
CA PRO A 85 -4.64 -4.32 6.04
C PRO A 85 -3.27 -3.65 6.16
N PHE A 86 -2.53 -3.53 5.06
CA PHE A 86 -1.17 -2.96 5.03
C PHE A 86 -1.17 -1.44 4.99
N LEU A 87 -2.26 -0.79 4.56
CA LEU A 87 -2.29 0.67 4.43
C LEU A 87 -2.05 1.41 5.75
N ALA A 88 -2.27 0.75 6.89
CA ALA A 88 -2.03 1.33 8.21
C ALA A 88 -0.56 1.35 8.64
N LEU A 89 0.34 0.67 7.92
CA LEU A 89 1.78 0.62 8.22
C LEU A 89 2.40 2.02 8.16
N GLU A 90 3.31 2.36 9.07
CA GLU A 90 3.94 3.68 9.09
C GLU A 90 4.72 4.04 7.80
N HIS A 91 5.03 5.32 7.64
CA HIS A 91 5.83 5.80 6.50
C HIS A 91 7.20 5.12 6.41
N GLY A 92 7.61 4.80 5.18
CA GLY A 92 8.82 4.05 4.86
C GLY A 92 8.58 2.55 4.72
N TYR A 93 7.40 2.02 5.07
CA TYR A 93 7.09 0.62 4.83
C TYR A 93 6.76 0.33 3.37
N ARG A 94 7.06 -0.89 2.98
CA ARG A 94 6.79 -1.47 1.67
C ARG A 94 6.21 -2.86 1.88
N PHE A 95 5.35 -3.28 0.97
CA PHE A 95 4.83 -4.64 0.94
C PHE A 95 4.85 -5.19 -0.47
N MET A 96 4.92 -6.51 -0.57
CA MET A 96 4.79 -7.28 -1.79
C MET A 96 3.88 -8.46 -1.51
N ILE A 97 2.78 -8.56 -2.24
CA ILE A 97 1.85 -9.69 -2.15
C ILE A 97 1.62 -10.28 -3.54
N ASP A 98 1.45 -11.59 -3.61
CA ASP A 98 1.17 -12.32 -4.85
C ASP A 98 -0.06 -13.22 -4.67
N ARG A 99 -0.71 -13.67 -5.75
CA ARG A 99 -1.87 -14.57 -5.66
C ARG A 99 -1.52 -15.96 -5.13
N GLU A 100 -0.23 -16.33 -5.08
CA GLU A 100 0.25 -17.59 -4.49
C GLU A 100 0.43 -17.53 -2.95
N GLU A 101 -0.23 -16.61 -2.25
CA GLU A 101 -0.14 -16.43 -0.78
C GLU A 101 1.25 -15.99 -0.28
N TYR A 102 2.10 -15.49 -1.18
CA TYR A 102 3.34 -14.84 -0.79
C TYR A 102 3.04 -13.44 -0.28
N GLU A 103 3.52 -13.12 0.92
CA GLU A 103 3.44 -11.79 1.53
C GLU A 103 4.81 -11.47 2.13
N ASP A 104 5.34 -10.30 1.79
CA ASP A 104 6.56 -9.77 2.36
C ASP A 104 6.35 -8.29 2.68
N VAL A 105 6.68 -7.88 3.90
CA VAL A 105 6.54 -6.51 4.37
C VAL A 105 7.85 -6.09 5.04
N TRP A 106 8.41 -4.98 4.58
CA TRP A 106 9.70 -4.49 5.07
C TRP A 106 9.75 -2.97 5.10
N LYS A 107 10.69 -2.41 5.87
CA LYS A 107 10.90 -0.97 5.96
C LYS A 107 12.09 -0.54 5.11
N GLU A 108 11.93 0.54 4.36
CA GLU A 108 13.00 1.17 3.60
C GLU A 108 14.14 1.60 4.54
N GLY A 109 15.35 1.14 4.22
CA GLY A 109 16.55 1.43 5.03
C GLY A 109 16.83 0.39 6.12
N ASP A 110 15.94 -0.59 6.32
CA ASP A 110 16.29 -1.82 7.02
C ASP A 110 17.18 -2.64 6.06
N ALA A 111 18.48 -2.32 6.06
CA ALA A 111 19.47 -3.09 5.33
C ALA A 111 19.56 -4.48 5.98
N ILE A 112 19.22 -5.51 5.22
CA ILE A 112 19.47 -6.92 5.55
C ILE A 112 20.96 -7.15 5.82
#